data_AF-A0A1F6XIH0-F1
#
_entry.id   AF-A0A1F6XIH0-F1
#
_cell.length_a   1.000
_cell.length_b   1.000
_cell.length_c   1.000
_cell.angle_alpha   90.00
_cell.angle_beta   90.00
_cell.angle_gamma   90.00
#
_symmetry.space_group_name_H-M   'P 1'
#
loop_
_entity.id
_entity.type
_entity.pdbx_description
1 polymer ?
#
loop_
_entity_poly.entity_id
_entity_poly.type
_entity_poly.pdbx_seq_one_letter_code
_entity_poly.pdbx_strand_id
1 'polypeptide(L)'
;MLKKYTFHVIGTHCPACKILIEDILKEQSVVKNVRVNLKRETVEIETDSEKNPEELAQILTSKIKPNGYTLSIEKNIQEQKSNDVIWKAIPIGLAFLVLFFILQKSGILNLSIGGKTTPATSFIVGLIASVSSCLAIVGGLVLSLSAKISQDDAKENISDTKTYLLFHTGRLVSFALLGGLLGIIGNAIGINFTFAAILGIIASLVMITLGLNLTGVFSKNRIALPGGIFNFFRKIEHKTLTPLIIGFATFFLPCGFTQSMQVVAISSGSFISGMLIMLSFALGTLPVLLLLSFGSASFAHGKHAPLFFKSAGVIVLGLGLFALLAGLAGLGIINPLFNI
;
A
#
# COMPACT_ATOMS: atom_id res chain seq x y z
N MET A 1 -37.97 -13.29 -22.62
CA MET A 1 -36.78 -13.98 -23.19
C MET A 1 -35.55 -13.31 -22.60
N LEU A 2 -34.57 -14.07 -22.12
CA LEU A 2 -33.33 -13.47 -21.61
C LEU A 2 -32.47 -12.99 -22.78
N LYS A 3 -32.14 -11.70 -22.79
CA LYS A 3 -31.24 -11.08 -23.76
C LYS A 3 -29.84 -11.03 -23.18
N LYS A 4 -28.84 -11.28 -24.03
CA LYS A 4 -27.42 -11.23 -23.65
C LYS A 4 -26.77 -10.01 -24.29
N TYR A 5 -26.21 -9.14 -23.45
CA TYR A 5 -25.47 -7.97 -23.88
C TYR A 5 -24.00 -8.08 -23.45
N THR A 6 -23.10 -7.55 -24.27
CA THR A 6 -21.67 -7.46 -23.96
C THR A 6 -21.28 -5.99 -23.95
N PHE A 7 -20.74 -5.53 -22.83
CA PHE A 7 -20.24 -4.17 -22.66
C PHE A 7 -18.73 -4.19 -22.47
N HIS A 8 -18.05 -3.13 -22.88
CA HIS A 8 -16.66 -2.88 -22.56
C HIS A 8 -16.53 -2.17 -21.22
N VAL A 9 -15.68 -2.69 -20.34
CA VAL A 9 -15.43 -2.11 -19.02
C VAL A 9 -14.07 -1.44 -18.94
N ILE A 10 -14.07 -0.18 -18.51
CA ILE A 10 -12.89 0.65 -18.28
C ILE A 10 -12.62 0.70 -16.78
N GLY A 11 -11.35 0.80 -16.38
CA GLY A 11 -10.93 0.92 -14.99
C GLY A 11 -10.51 -0.39 -14.32
N THR A 12 -10.57 -1.53 -15.02
CA THR A 12 -10.13 -2.82 -14.46
C THR A 12 -8.60 -2.92 -14.44
N HIS A 13 -8.00 -2.83 -13.27
CA HIS A 13 -6.54 -2.87 -13.06
C HIS A 13 -6.10 -4.02 -12.14
N CYS A 14 -7.04 -4.83 -11.67
CA CYS A 14 -6.82 -5.82 -10.62
C CYS A 14 -7.65 -7.10 -10.83
N PRO A 15 -7.20 -8.27 -10.35
CA PRO A 15 -8.02 -9.49 -10.34
C PRO A 15 -9.31 -9.35 -9.52
N ALA A 16 -9.26 -8.60 -8.42
CA ALA A 16 -10.43 -8.32 -7.56
C ALA A 16 -11.51 -7.51 -8.27
N CYS A 17 -11.15 -6.76 -9.31
CA CYS A 17 -12.05 -5.91 -10.09
C CYS A 17 -13.14 -6.77 -10.75
N LYS A 18 -12.81 -8.01 -11.16
CA LYS A 18 -13.78 -8.98 -11.68
C LYS A 18 -14.90 -9.23 -10.67
N ILE A 19 -14.49 -9.61 -9.46
CA ILE A 19 -15.39 -10.05 -8.40
C ILE A 19 -16.25 -8.88 -7.94
N LEU A 20 -15.64 -7.70 -7.75
CA LEU A 20 -16.35 -6.50 -7.33
C LEU A 20 -17.41 -6.06 -8.36
N ILE A 21 -17.07 -6.06 -9.66
CA ILE A 21 -18.02 -5.74 -10.71
C ILE A 21 -19.14 -6.80 -10.78
N GLU A 22 -18.80 -8.09 -10.69
CA GLU A 22 -19.80 -9.17 -10.70
C GLU A 22 -20.75 -9.07 -9.49
N ASP A 23 -20.25 -8.79 -8.29
CA ASP A 23 -21.08 -8.67 -7.08
C ASP A 23 -22.02 -7.46 -7.17
N ILE A 24 -21.51 -6.27 -7.53
CA ILE A 24 -22.33 -5.05 -7.63
C ILE A 24 -23.43 -5.19 -8.69
N LEU A 25 -23.10 -5.79 -9.83
CA LEU A 25 -24.04 -5.92 -10.94
C LEU A 25 -25.07 -7.03 -10.69
N LYS A 26 -24.73 -8.11 -9.98
CA LYS A 26 -25.71 -9.15 -9.56
C LYS A 26 -26.77 -8.63 -8.59
N GLU A 27 -26.44 -7.64 -7.78
CA GLU A 27 -27.40 -7.02 -6.86
C GLU A 27 -28.48 -6.21 -7.58
N GLN A 28 -28.32 -5.90 -8.88
CA GLN A 28 -29.29 -5.12 -9.63
C GLN A 28 -30.45 -6.01 -10.11
N SER A 29 -31.69 -5.60 -9.82
CA SER A 29 -32.91 -6.33 -10.21
C SER A 29 -33.03 -6.61 -11.71
N VAL A 30 -32.39 -5.77 -12.52
CA VAL A 30 -32.35 -5.81 -13.99
C VAL A 30 -31.36 -6.87 -14.51
N VAL A 31 -30.47 -7.41 -13.67
CA VAL A 31 -29.40 -8.33 -14.05
C VAL A 31 -29.68 -9.72 -13.46
N LYS A 32 -29.81 -10.74 -14.31
CA LYS A 32 -29.97 -12.14 -13.86
C LYS A 32 -28.65 -12.85 -13.72
N ASN A 33 -27.72 -12.55 -14.63
CA ASN A 33 -26.39 -13.14 -14.62
C ASN A 33 -25.38 -12.13 -15.15
N VAL A 34 -24.16 -12.23 -14.64
CA VAL A 34 -23.06 -11.37 -15.06
C VAL A 34 -21.76 -12.17 -15.05
N ARG A 35 -20.95 -11.97 -16.09
CA ARG A 35 -19.60 -12.51 -16.18
C ARG A 35 -18.65 -11.44 -16.67
N VAL A 36 -17.59 -11.22 -15.91
CA VAL A 36 -16.56 -10.25 -16.25
C VAL A 36 -15.35 -10.99 -16.82
N ASN A 37 -15.03 -10.70 -18.08
CA ASN A 37 -13.82 -11.17 -18.73
C ASN A 37 -12.75 -10.09 -18.68
N LEU A 38 -11.93 -10.20 -17.64
CA LEU A 38 -10.78 -9.36 -17.41
C LEU A 38 -9.84 -9.30 -18.63
N LYS A 39 -9.52 -10.43 -19.27
CA LYS A 39 -8.59 -10.47 -20.43
C LYS A 39 -9.11 -9.68 -21.63
N ARG A 40 -10.42 -9.70 -21.85
CA ARG A 40 -11.09 -9.03 -22.97
C ARG A 40 -11.67 -7.66 -22.60
N GLU A 41 -11.52 -7.22 -21.35
CA GLU A 41 -12.10 -5.97 -20.82
C GLU A 41 -13.60 -5.87 -21.12
N THR A 42 -14.32 -6.97 -20.92
CA THR A 42 -15.76 -7.09 -21.24
C THR A 42 -16.57 -7.60 -20.06
N VAL A 43 -17.82 -7.15 -20.00
CA VAL A 43 -18.84 -7.60 -19.05
C VAL A 43 -20.01 -8.14 -19.86
N GLU A 44 -20.24 -9.45 -19.76
CA GLU A 44 -21.40 -10.11 -20.33
C GLU A 44 -22.53 -10.09 -19.30
N ILE A 45 -23.70 -9.61 -19.71
CA ILE A 45 -24.88 -9.44 -18.85
C ILE A 45 -26.06 -10.15 -19.49
N GLU A 46 -26.76 -10.97 -18.70
CA GLU A 46 -28.04 -11.57 -19.06
C GLU A 46 -29.15 -10.82 -18.33
N THR A 47 -30.11 -10.30 -19.08
CA THR A 47 -31.21 -9.46 -18.57
C THR A 47 -32.54 -9.84 -19.21
N ASP A 48 -33.62 -9.67 -18.48
CA ASP A 48 -35.01 -9.76 -18.95
C ASP A 48 -35.59 -8.37 -19.32
N SER A 49 -34.79 -7.31 -19.23
CA SER A 49 -35.22 -5.94 -19.52
C SER A 49 -35.39 -5.67 -21.02
N GLU A 50 -36.41 -4.85 -21.33
CA GLU A 50 -36.64 -4.35 -22.70
C GLU A 50 -35.86 -3.07 -23.03
N LYS A 51 -35.09 -2.53 -22.07
CA LYS A 51 -34.30 -1.31 -22.26
C LYS A 51 -33.23 -1.47 -23.34
N ASN A 52 -32.93 -0.37 -24.03
CA ASN A 52 -31.89 -0.33 -25.06
C ASN A 52 -30.49 -0.51 -24.43
N PRO A 53 -29.49 -1.06 -25.16
CA PRO A 53 -28.15 -1.27 -24.64
C PRO A 53 -27.50 -0.01 -24.07
N GLU A 54 -27.75 1.17 -24.64
CA GLU A 54 -27.15 2.46 -24.20
C GLU A 54 -27.69 2.86 -22.83
N GLU A 55 -29.01 2.76 -22.66
CA GLU A 55 -29.67 3.08 -21.40
C GLU A 55 -29.25 2.08 -20.31
N LEU A 56 -29.13 0.80 -20.67
CA LEU A 56 -28.65 -0.24 -19.77
C LEU A 56 -27.18 0.01 -19.36
N ALA A 57 -26.31 0.38 -20.30
CA ALA A 57 -24.93 0.75 -20.01
C ALA A 57 -24.84 1.95 -19.06
N GLN A 58 -25.67 2.97 -19.25
CA GLN A 58 -25.70 4.16 -18.37
C GLN A 58 -26.16 3.81 -16.94
N ILE A 59 -27.24 3.04 -16.81
CA ILE A 59 -27.79 2.64 -15.51
C ILE A 59 -26.74 1.82 -14.75
N LEU A 60 -26.15 0.82 -15.38
CA LEU A 60 -25.17 -0.04 -14.73
C LEU A 60 -23.86 0.70 -14.47
N THR A 61 -23.44 1.59 -15.38
CA THR A 61 -22.32 2.50 -15.14
C THR A 61 -22.55 3.34 -13.90
N SER A 62 -23.75 3.88 -13.68
CA SER A 62 -24.03 4.68 -12.47
C SER A 62 -23.77 3.92 -11.16
N LYS A 63 -23.89 2.59 -11.18
CA LYS A 63 -23.66 1.71 -10.02
C LYS A 63 -22.19 1.38 -9.79
N ILE A 64 -21.39 1.28 -10.85
CA ILE A 64 -19.97 0.91 -10.76
C ILE A 64 -19.01 2.10 -10.91
N LYS A 65 -19.48 3.26 -11.36
CA LYS A 65 -18.73 4.51 -11.49
C LYS A 65 -18.13 5.01 -10.17
N PRO A 66 -18.79 4.88 -9.00
CA PRO A 66 -18.15 5.18 -7.70
C PRO A 66 -16.89 4.35 -7.43
N ASN A 67 -16.81 3.16 -8.01
CA ASN A 67 -15.66 2.25 -7.90
C ASN A 67 -14.62 2.45 -9.02
N GLY A 68 -14.76 3.52 -9.82
CA GLY A 68 -13.84 3.85 -10.91
C GLY A 68 -14.06 3.04 -12.18
N TYR A 69 -15.17 2.31 -12.30
CA TYR A 69 -15.49 1.52 -13.50
C TYR A 69 -16.52 2.21 -14.39
N THR A 70 -16.40 2.02 -15.69
CA THR A 70 -17.37 2.56 -16.66
C THR A 70 -17.70 1.50 -17.69
N LEU A 71 -18.98 1.33 -18.04
CA LEU A 71 -19.43 0.46 -19.12
C LEU A 71 -19.70 1.28 -20.38
N SER A 72 -19.30 0.74 -21.53
CA SER A 72 -19.51 1.34 -22.85
C SER A 72 -19.87 0.26 -23.87
N ILE A 73 -20.58 0.63 -24.94
CA ILE A 73 -20.97 -0.30 -26.00
C ILE A 73 -19.84 -0.44 -27.02
N GLU A 74 -19.30 0.68 -27.51
CA GLU A 74 -18.05 0.64 -28.23
C GLU A 74 -16.87 0.49 -27.27
N LYS A 75 -15.82 -0.21 -27.74
CA LYS A 75 -14.52 -0.18 -27.08
C LYS A 75 -13.97 1.24 -27.16
N ASN A 76 -14.23 2.04 -26.14
CA ASN A 76 -13.66 3.37 -26.05
C ASN A 76 -12.15 3.23 -25.85
N ILE A 77 -11.38 3.50 -26.91
CA ILE A 77 -9.92 3.67 -26.85
C ILE A 77 -9.70 5.03 -26.18
N GLN A 78 -10.02 5.15 -24.89
CA GLN A 78 -9.51 6.28 -24.11
C GLN A 78 -8.00 6.09 -23.99
N GLU A 79 -7.28 6.77 -24.88
CA GLU A 79 -5.83 6.93 -24.81
C GLU A 79 -5.40 7.25 -23.39
N GLN A 80 -4.56 6.35 -22.87
CA GLN A 80 -3.53 6.52 -21.86
C GLN A 80 -3.29 7.94 -21.29
N LYS A 81 -4.24 8.52 -20.53
CA LYS A 81 -3.89 9.60 -19.58
C LYS A 81 -2.89 9.13 -18.50
N SER A 82 -2.73 7.81 -18.33
CA SER A 82 -1.76 7.18 -17.41
C SER A 82 -0.29 7.46 -17.78
N ASN A 83 0.03 7.60 -19.08
CA ASN A 83 1.41 7.79 -19.52
C ASN A 83 1.91 9.20 -19.17
N ASP A 84 1.12 10.24 -19.38
CA ASP A 84 1.56 11.62 -19.12
C ASP A 84 1.84 11.89 -17.64
N VAL A 85 1.13 11.21 -16.73
CA VAL A 85 1.36 11.35 -15.28
C VAL A 85 2.61 10.60 -14.81
N ILE A 86 2.96 9.45 -15.40
CA ILE A 86 4.18 8.74 -14.99
C ILE A 86 5.44 9.47 -15.41
N TRP A 87 5.43 10.10 -16.59
CA TRP A 87 6.53 10.95 -17.05
C TRP A 87 6.76 12.16 -16.12
N LYS A 88 5.70 12.67 -15.47
CA LYS A 88 5.81 13.70 -14.42
C LYS A 88 6.23 13.15 -13.05
N ALA A 89 5.86 11.90 -12.74
CA ALA A 89 6.18 11.25 -11.47
C ALA A 89 7.66 10.80 -11.37
N ILE A 90 8.25 10.32 -12.47
CA ILE A 90 9.65 9.88 -12.54
C ILE A 90 10.62 10.95 -12.03
N PRO A 91 10.63 12.20 -12.54
CA PRO A 91 11.58 13.20 -12.07
C PRO A 91 11.38 13.58 -10.61
N ILE A 92 10.14 13.61 -10.11
CA ILE A 92 9.85 13.84 -8.69
C ILE A 92 10.45 12.73 -7.82
N GLY A 93 10.20 11.47 -8.20
CA GLY A 93 10.74 10.32 -7.49
C GLY A 93 12.27 10.25 -7.54
N LEU A 94 12.87 10.53 -8.70
CA LEU A 94 14.33 10.58 -8.88
C LEU A 94 14.96 11.71 -8.06
N ALA A 95 14.38 12.91 -8.07
CA ALA A 95 14.87 14.02 -7.26
C ALA A 95 14.87 13.66 -5.77
N PHE A 96 13.81 12.99 -5.30
CA PHE A 96 13.75 12.50 -3.92
C PHE A 96 14.82 11.43 -3.63
N LEU A 97 15.02 10.47 -4.53
CA LEU A 97 16.06 9.45 -4.39
C LEU A 97 17.47 10.07 -4.38
N VAL A 98 17.75 11.03 -5.26
CA VAL A 98 19.02 11.78 -5.28
C VAL A 98 19.22 12.51 -3.97
N LEU A 99 18.21 13.22 -3.46
CA LEU A 99 18.26 13.88 -2.16
C LEU A 99 18.53 12.87 -1.03
N PHE A 100 17.84 11.73 -1.04
CA PHE A 100 18.05 10.65 -0.08
C PHE A 100 19.51 10.17 -0.10
N PHE A 101 20.08 9.91 -1.27
CA PHE A 101 21.48 9.49 -1.40
C PHE A 101 22.48 10.58 -0.99
N ILE A 102 22.18 11.86 -1.26
CA ILE A 102 23.00 12.98 -0.78
C ILE A 102 23.00 13.03 0.75
N LEU A 103 21.83 12.89 1.38
CA LEU A 103 21.69 12.87 2.83
C LEU A 103 22.35 11.64 3.47
N GLN A 104 22.33 10.50 2.78
CA GLN A 104 23.02 9.29 3.24
C GLN A 104 24.54 9.47 3.18
N LYS A 105 25.05 10.03 2.08
CA LYS A 105 26.48 10.29 1.88
C LYS A 105 27.03 11.37 2.81
N SER A 106 26.20 12.34 3.19
CA SER A 106 26.61 13.38 4.16
C SER A 106 26.76 12.85 5.59
N GLY A 107 26.37 11.60 5.86
CA GLY A 107 26.47 10.99 7.18
C GLY A 107 25.47 11.55 8.21
N ILE A 108 24.63 12.51 7.83
CA ILE A 108 23.65 13.12 8.73
C ILE A 108 22.59 12.10 9.19
N LEU A 109 22.33 11.09 8.35
CA LEU A 109 21.46 9.95 8.69
C LEU A 109 22.17 8.90 9.56
N ASN A 110 23.51 8.84 9.52
CA ASN A 110 24.34 7.93 10.32
C ASN A 110 24.62 8.45 11.74
N LEU A 111 24.34 9.73 12.02
CA LEU A 111 24.43 10.31 13.38
C LEU A 111 23.57 9.56 14.41
N SER A 112 22.57 8.79 13.99
CA SER A 112 21.75 7.96 14.88
C SER A 112 22.29 6.54 15.10
N ILE A 113 23.28 6.08 14.34
CA ILE A 113 23.80 4.69 14.40
C ILE A 113 25.04 4.60 15.31
N GLY A 114 25.80 5.70 15.48
CA GLY A 114 27.02 5.74 16.29
C GLY A 114 26.84 6.14 17.78
N GLY A 115 25.64 6.55 18.18
CA GLY A 115 25.32 6.91 19.58
C GLY A 115 24.48 5.83 20.28
N LYS A 116 24.42 5.84 21.62
CA LYS A 116 23.45 5.01 22.37
C LYS A 116 22.05 5.41 21.90
N THR A 117 21.40 4.56 21.10
CA THR A 117 20.05 4.80 20.57
C THR A 117 19.05 4.79 21.72
N THR A 118 18.49 5.97 22.00
CA THR A 118 17.48 6.18 23.04
C THR A 118 16.09 6.28 22.42
N PRO A 119 15.01 6.04 23.19
CA PRO A 119 13.65 6.29 22.73
C PRO A 119 13.45 7.71 22.16
N ALA A 120 14.14 8.72 22.70
CA ALA A 120 14.12 10.09 22.19
C ALA A 120 14.70 10.19 20.76
N THR A 121 15.85 9.56 20.50
CA THR A 121 16.42 9.52 19.14
C THR A 121 15.52 8.74 18.17
N SER A 122 14.89 7.65 18.62
CA SER A 122 13.94 6.88 17.80
C SER A 122 12.71 7.70 17.43
N PHE A 123 12.21 8.55 18.33
CA PHE A 123 11.11 9.48 18.04
C PHE A 123 11.49 10.50 16.95
N ILE A 124 12.69 11.10 17.04
CA ILE A 124 13.19 12.04 16.02
C ILE A 124 13.34 11.34 14.67
N VAL A 125 13.90 10.12 14.65
CA VAL A 125 13.97 9.31 13.44
C VAL A 125 12.57 9.03 12.89
N GLY A 126 11.59 8.79 13.76
CA GLY A 126 10.17 8.66 13.38
C GLY A 126 9.62 9.90 12.69
N LEU A 127 9.88 11.10 13.22
CA LEU A 127 9.46 12.36 12.58
C LEU A 127 10.06 12.50 11.18
N ILE A 128 11.37 12.25 11.04
CA ILE A 128 12.06 12.32 9.74
C ILE A 128 11.52 11.26 8.76
N ALA A 129 11.32 10.03 9.24
CA ALA A 129 10.79 8.94 8.42
C ALA A 129 9.37 9.25 7.90
N SER A 130 8.57 9.96 8.69
CA SER A 130 7.19 10.32 8.36
C SER A 130 7.04 11.35 7.27
N VAL A 131 8.10 12.10 6.93
CA VAL A 131 8.14 13.02 5.78
C VAL A 131 8.95 12.45 4.61
N SER A 132 9.36 11.18 4.71
CA SER A 132 10.26 10.52 3.77
C SER A 132 9.60 9.30 3.13
N SER A 133 10.32 8.20 2.96
CA SER A 133 9.87 6.98 2.31
C SER A 133 8.73 6.25 3.02
N CYS A 134 8.65 6.33 4.35
CA CYS A 134 7.55 5.71 5.07
C CYS A 134 6.22 6.45 4.82
N LEU A 135 6.26 7.75 4.45
CA LEU A 135 5.07 8.48 4.01
C LEU A 135 4.49 7.90 2.71
N ALA A 136 5.35 7.56 1.76
CA ALA A 136 4.94 6.99 0.48
C ALA A 136 4.18 5.66 0.66
N ILE A 137 4.67 4.79 1.55
CA ILE A 137 4.08 3.47 1.80
C ILE A 137 2.89 3.57 2.76
N VAL A 138 3.11 4.06 3.98
CA VAL A 138 2.10 4.08 5.04
C VAL A 138 1.06 5.17 4.77
N GLY A 139 1.46 6.33 4.24
CA GLY A 139 0.53 7.36 3.78
C GLY A 139 -0.30 6.90 2.58
N GLY A 140 0.29 6.17 1.62
CA GLY A 140 -0.47 5.55 0.53
C GLY A 140 -1.51 4.54 1.03
N LEU A 141 -1.18 3.77 2.06
CA LEU A 141 -2.12 2.84 2.71
C LEU A 141 -3.25 3.58 3.44
N VAL A 142 -2.93 4.66 4.17
CA VAL A 142 -3.92 5.53 4.83
C VAL A 142 -4.87 6.18 3.82
N LEU A 143 -4.36 6.70 2.69
CA LEU A 143 -5.19 7.24 1.62
C LEU A 143 -6.06 6.16 0.95
N SER A 144 -5.54 4.94 0.81
CA SER A 144 -6.31 3.82 0.25
C SER A 144 -7.45 3.41 1.18
N LEU A 145 -7.20 3.42 2.50
CA LEU A 145 -8.23 3.24 3.52
C LEU A 145 -9.26 4.37 3.45
N SER A 146 -8.82 5.63 3.34
CA SER A 146 -9.69 6.80 3.18
C SER A 146 -10.63 6.65 1.98
N ALA A 147 -10.10 6.27 0.81
CA ALA A 147 -10.90 6.06 -0.39
C ALA A 147 -11.92 4.92 -0.24
N LYS A 148 -11.62 3.89 0.57
CA LYS A 148 -12.57 2.80 0.86
C LYS A 148 -13.67 3.24 1.82
N ILE A 149 -13.34 4.04 2.84
CA ILE A 149 -14.32 4.55 3.83
C ILE A 149 -15.35 5.44 3.13
N SER A 150 -14.92 6.39 2.28
CA SER A 150 -15.83 7.27 1.54
C SER A 150 -16.77 6.54 0.57
N GLN A 151 -16.46 5.29 0.19
CA GLN A 151 -17.35 4.43 -0.60
C GLN A 151 -18.34 3.65 0.28
N ASP A 152 -17.93 3.21 1.48
CA ASP A 152 -18.74 2.47 2.44
C ASP A 152 -19.70 3.39 3.24
N ASP A 153 -19.38 4.67 3.43
CA ASP A 153 -20.21 5.70 4.09
C ASP A 153 -21.59 5.89 3.43
N ALA A 154 -21.71 5.59 2.13
CA ALA A 154 -22.98 5.63 1.43
C ALA A 154 -23.91 4.45 1.80
N LYS A 155 -23.40 3.41 2.49
CA LYS A 155 -24.13 2.17 2.84
C LYS A 155 -24.20 1.93 4.36
N GLU A 156 -23.23 2.37 5.17
CA GLU A 156 -23.25 2.25 6.65
C GLU A 156 -22.56 3.43 7.37
N ASN A 157 -23.07 3.76 8.56
CA ASN A 157 -22.65 4.88 9.43
C ASN A 157 -21.31 4.59 10.19
N ILE A 158 -20.27 4.10 9.51
CA ILE A 158 -18.97 3.83 10.16
C ILE A 158 -18.11 5.09 10.14
N SER A 159 -18.06 5.79 11.26
CA SER A 159 -17.18 6.96 11.48
C SER A 159 -15.74 6.75 10.99
N ASP A 160 -15.31 7.60 10.05
CA ASP A 160 -13.90 7.78 9.61
C ASP A 160 -12.92 7.77 10.78
N THR A 161 -13.27 8.49 11.84
CA THR A 161 -12.48 8.62 13.06
C THR A 161 -12.22 7.26 13.71
N LYS A 162 -13.24 6.40 13.79
CA LYS A 162 -13.09 5.05 14.37
C LYS A 162 -12.13 4.21 13.52
N THR A 163 -12.25 4.29 12.20
CA THR A 163 -11.39 3.54 11.28
C THR A 163 -9.92 3.95 11.41
N TYR A 164 -9.62 5.25 11.38
CA TYR A 164 -8.24 5.72 11.53
C TYR A 164 -7.68 5.46 12.93
N LEU A 165 -8.51 5.60 13.97
CA LEU A 165 -8.09 5.29 15.33
C LEU A 165 -7.69 3.83 15.46
N LEU A 166 -8.52 2.91 14.97
CA LEU A 166 -8.20 1.48 14.96
C LEU A 166 -6.92 1.16 14.19
N PHE A 167 -6.72 1.79 13.02
CA PHE A 167 -5.48 1.64 12.26
C PHE A 167 -4.24 2.09 13.04
N HIS A 168 -4.26 3.29 13.62
CA HIS A 168 -3.10 3.80 14.35
C HIS A 168 -2.87 3.06 15.66
N THR A 169 -3.93 2.64 16.35
CA THR A 169 -3.82 1.78 17.54
C THR A 169 -3.17 0.44 17.18
N GLY A 170 -3.62 -0.23 16.13
CA GLY A 170 -3.03 -1.49 15.68
C GLY A 170 -1.54 -1.35 15.36
N ARG A 171 -1.17 -0.23 14.73
CA ARG A 171 0.21 0.12 14.42
C ARG A 171 1.06 0.35 15.68
N LEU A 172 0.61 1.18 16.61
CA LEU A 172 1.36 1.46 17.85
C LEU A 172 1.56 0.18 18.68
N VAL A 173 0.50 -0.62 18.82
CA VAL A 173 0.53 -1.90 19.56
C VAL A 173 1.49 -2.89 18.90
N SER A 174 1.43 -3.04 17.58
CA SER A 174 2.34 -3.92 16.83
C SER A 174 3.80 -3.51 17.00
N PHE A 175 4.10 -2.22 16.85
CA PHE A 175 5.46 -1.72 16.99
C PHE A 175 6.01 -1.91 18.41
N ALA A 176 5.18 -1.67 19.45
CA ALA A 176 5.57 -1.93 20.83
C ALA A 176 5.84 -3.42 21.09
N LEU A 177 4.86 -4.28 20.79
CA LEU A 177 4.94 -5.71 21.11
C LEU A 177 6.02 -6.42 20.29
N LEU A 178 6.01 -6.24 18.97
CA LEU A 178 6.99 -6.87 18.09
C LEU A 178 8.39 -6.27 18.27
N GLY A 179 8.50 -4.98 18.60
CA GLY A 179 9.77 -4.36 18.99
C GLY A 179 10.36 -4.99 20.25
N GLY A 180 9.54 -5.25 21.27
CA GLY A 180 9.98 -5.96 22.46
C GLY A 180 10.39 -7.41 22.17
N LEU A 181 9.62 -8.13 21.35
CA LEU A 181 9.99 -9.48 20.90
C LEU A 181 11.34 -9.47 20.16
N LEU A 182 11.57 -8.50 19.29
CA LEU A 182 12.87 -8.33 18.62
C LEU A 182 14.01 -8.12 19.62
N GLY A 183 13.80 -7.35 20.68
CA GLY A 183 14.79 -7.18 21.76
C GLY A 183 15.11 -8.47 22.50
N ILE A 184 14.11 -9.32 22.77
CA ILE A 184 14.33 -10.67 23.33
C ILE A 184 15.13 -11.55 22.36
N ILE A 185 14.74 -11.54 21.08
CA ILE A 185 15.40 -12.32 20.03
C ILE A 185 16.87 -11.91 19.92
N GLY A 186 17.18 -10.61 19.98
CA GLY A 186 18.56 -10.11 19.96
C GLY A 186 19.41 -10.60 21.13
N ASN A 187 18.80 -10.75 22.32
CA ASN A 187 19.47 -11.34 23.48
C ASN A 187 19.80 -12.83 23.29
N ALA A 188 18.91 -13.58 22.63
CA ALA A 188 19.03 -15.04 22.49
C ALA A 188 19.92 -15.48 21.32
N ILE A 189 19.89 -14.74 20.20
CA ILE A 189 20.52 -15.17 18.93
C ILE A 189 21.82 -14.39 18.66
N GLY A 190 22.02 -13.23 19.30
CA GLY A 190 22.98 -12.25 18.84
C GLY A 190 22.62 -11.71 17.45
N ILE A 191 23.41 -10.79 16.92
CA ILE A 191 23.17 -10.21 15.59
C ILE A 191 23.70 -11.20 14.53
N ASN A 192 22.85 -12.14 14.08
CA ASN A 192 23.17 -12.94 12.90
C ASN A 192 22.93 -12.09 11.64
N PHE A 193 24.01 -11.51 11.12
CA PHE A 193 23.98 -10.64 9.95
C PHE A 193 23.41 -11.33 8.70
N THR A 194 23.66 -12.63 8.53
CA THR A 194 23.10 -13.43 7.43
C THR A 194 21.57 -13.51 7.53
N PHE A 195 21.02 -13.70 8.72
CA PHE A 195 19.57 -13.75 8.93
C PHE A 195 18.91 -12.40 8.62
N ALA A 196 19.52 -11.30 9.08
CA ALA A 196 19.06 -9.94 8.78
C ALA A 196 19.13 -9.64 7.27
N ALA A 197 20.18 -10.07 6.58
CA ALA A 197 20.34 -9.88 5.15
C ALA A 197 19.30 -10.67 4.33
N ILE A 198 19.03 -11.93 4.69
CA ILE A 198 17.99 -12.75 4.03
C ILE A 198 16.61 -12.10 4.19
N LEU A 199 16.25 -11.68 5.41
CA LEU A 199 15.01 -10.96 5.68
C LEU A 199 14.92 -9.65 4.88
N GLY A 200 16.02 -8.90 4.80
CA GLY A 200 16.14 -7.68 3.99
C GLY A 200 15.90 -7.94 2.50
N ILE A 201 16.43 -9.03 1.94
CA ILE A 201 16.21 -9.43 0.55
C ILE A 201 14.73 -9.76 0.32
N ILE A 202 14.10 -10.57 1.17
CA ILE A 202 12.67 -10.90 1.04
C ILE A 202 11.82 -9.61 1.09
N ALA A 203 12.10 -8.75 2.06
CA ALA A 203 11.43 -7.46 2.22
C ALA A 203 11.59 -6.55 0.99
N SER A 204 12.80 -6.48 0.41
CA SER A 204 13.07 -5.68 -0.79
C SER A 204 12.34 -6.18 -2.04
N LEU A 205 12.18 -7.50 -2.22
CA LEU A 205 11.37 -8.07 -3.30
C LEU A 205 9.90 -7.67 -3.18
N VAL A 206 9.38 -7.62 -1.95
CA VAL A 206 8.02 -7.11 -1.68
C VAL A 206 7.92 -5.61 -2.00
N MET A 207 8.91 -4.79 -1.62
CA MET A 207 8.96 -3.36 -1.99
C MET A 207 8.94 -3.16 -3.49
N ILE A 208 9.79 -3.89 -4.23
CA ILE A 208 9.88 -3.79 -5.68
C ILE A 208 8.53 -4.10 -6.30
N THR A 209 7.89 -5.19 -5.86
CA THR A 209 6.56 -5.58 -6.34
C THR A 209 5.52 -4.49 -6.05
N LEU A 210 5.53 -3.92 -4.84
CA LEU A 210 4.62 -2.84 -4.46
C LEU A 210 4.86 -1.56 -5.28
N GLY A 211 6.12 -1.14 -5.45
CA GLY A 211 6.49 0.03 -6.25
C GLY A 211 6.11 -0.12 -7.73
N LEU A 212 6.30 -1.30 -8.30
CA LEU A 212 5.86 -1.63 -9.65
C LEU A 212 4.33 -1.57 -9.81
N ASN A 213 3.58 -2.02 -8.81
CA ASN A 213 2.12 -1.89 -8.81
C ASN A 213 1.68 -0.42 -8.70
N LEU A 214 2.30 0.36 -7.80
CA LEU A 214 1.97 1.79 -7.61
C LEU A 214 2.31 2.66 -8.82
N THR A 215 3.35 2.33 -9.57
CA THR A 215 3.70 3.03 -10.83
C THR A 215 2.75 2.69 -11.98
N GLY A 216 2.05 1.55 -11.90
CA GLY A 216 1.12 1.10 -12.95
C GLY A 216 1.82 0.59 -14.22
N VAL A 217 3.13 0.36 -14.19
CA VAL A 217 3.93 -0.18 -15.30
C VAL A 217 3.48 -1.61 -15.65
N PHE A 218 3.05 -2.37 -14.64
CA PHE A 218 2.51 -3.73 -14.81
C PHE A 218 0.98 -3.78 -14.72
N SER A 219 0.27 -2.93 -15.46
CA SER A 219 -1.21 -3.03 -15.62
C SER A 219 -1.68 -4.43 -16.10
N LYS A 220 -0.78 -5.25 -16.66
CA LYS A 220 -1.09 -6.59 -17.20
C LYS A 220 -0.83 -7.78 -16.26
N ASN A 221 -0.12 -7.63 -15.14
CA ASN A 221 0.21 -8.80 -14.31
C ASN A 221 -0.92 -9.10 -13.31
N ARG A 222 -1.94 -9.81 -13.80
CA ARG A 222 -3.07 -10.31 -13.02
C ARG A 222 -2.62 -11.51 -12.17
N ILE A 223 -1.81 -11.27 -11.14
CA ILE A 223 -1.55 -12.29 -10.13
C ILE A 223 -2.83 -12.40 -9.29
N ALA A 224 -3.75 -13.23 -9.75
CA ALA A 224 -4.97 -13.54 -9.04
C ALA A 224 -4.64 -14.34 -7.79
N LEU A 225 -5.03 -13.83 -6.62
CA LEU A 225 -5.13 -14.67 -5.44
C LEU A 225 -6.11 -15.81 -5.77
N PRO A 226 -5.75 -17.08 -5.51
CA PRO A 226 -6.66 -18.21 -5.66
C PRO A 226 -7.97 -17.92 -4.93
N GLY A 227 -9.12 -18.15 -5.59
CA GLY A 227 -10.44 -17.78 -5.06
C GLY A 227 -10.74 -18.32 -3.64
N GLY A 228 -10.10 -19.43 -3.25
CA GLY A 228 -10.20 -19.99 -1.88
C GLY A 228 -9.54 -19.12 -0.81
N ILE A 229 -8.35 -18.55 -1.09
CA ILE A 229 -7.64 -17.66 -0.15
C ILE A 229 -8.42 -16.36 -0.01
N PHE A 230 -8.91 -15.81 -1.13
CA PHE A 230 -9.72 -14.60 -1.12
C PHE A 230 -11.02 -14.77 -0.32
N ASN A 231 -11.69 -15.93 -0.44
CA ASN A 231 -12.90 -16.23 0.33
C ASN A 231 -12.62 -16.46 1.83
N PHE A 232 -11.44 -16.97 2.21
CA PHE A 232 -11.02 -17.06 3.61
C PHE A 232 -10.81 -15.66 4.22
N PHE A 233 -10.13 -14.76 3.50
CA PHE A 233 -9.99 -13.36 3.92
C PHE A 233 -11.33 -12.61 3.95
N ARG A 234 -12.27 -12.93 3.04
CA ARG A 234 -13.64 -12.39 3.04
C ARG A 234 -14.47 -12.89 4.23
N LYS A 235 -14.20 -14.10 4.74
CA LYS A 235 -14.89 -14.68 5.91
C LYS A 235 -14.37 -14.13 7.25
N ILE A 236 -13.13 -13.62 7.26
CA ILE A 236 -12.49 -12.92 8.37
C ILE A 236 -12.80 -11.40 8.31
N GLU A 237 -13.65 -10.96 7.39
CA GLU A 237 -14.09 -9.58 7.26
C GLU A 237 -15.06 -9.17 8.39
N HIS A 238 -14.56 -9.18 9.63
CA HIS A 238 -15.04 -8.23 10.63
C HIS A 238 -14.64 -6.86 10.12
N LYS A 239 -15.52 -6.22 9.34
CA LYS A 239 -15.33 -4.89 8.73
C LYS A 239 -14.79 -3.85 9.74
N THR A 240 -15.11 -4.03 11.02
CA THR A 240 -14.62 -3.21 12.13
C THR A 240 -13.17 -3.48 12.54
N LEU A 241 -12.63 -4.70 12.40
CA LEU A 241 -11.25 -5.04 12.80
C LEU A 241 -10.24 -4.93 11.65
N THR A 242 -10.69 -4.90 10.40
CA THR A 242 -9.81 -4.76 9.23
C THR A 242 -8.81 -3.60 9.35
N PRO A 243 -9.20 -2.38 9.78
CA PRO A 243 -8.25 -1.28 9.94
C PRO A 243 -7.19 -1.57 11.00
N LEU A 244 -7.58 -2.20 12.11
CA LEU A 244 -6.68 -2.61 13.20
C LEU A 244 -5.64 -3.63 12.69
N ILE A 245 -6.07 -4.64 11.94
CA ILE A 245 -5.20 -5.68 11.37
C ILE A 245 -4.23 -5.06 10.36
N ILE A 246 -4.72 -4.19 9.49
CA ILE A 246 -3.88 -3.49 8.50
C ILE A 246 -2.85 -2.61 9.23
N GLY A 247 -3.27 -1.88 10.27
CA GLY A 247 -2.39 -1.12 11.16
C GLY A 247 -1.31 -2.00 11.80
N PHE A 248 -1.69 -3.15 12.34
CA PHE A 248 -0.77 -4.11 12.92
C PHE A 248 0.26 -4.63 11.90
N ALA A 249 -0.21 -4.94 10.68
CA ALA A 249 0.64 -5.43 9.60
C ALA A 249 1.68 -4.39 9.12
N THR A 250 1.52 -3.10 9.46
CA THR A 250 2.49 -2.06 9.06
C THR A 250 3.90 -2.28 9.61
N PHE A 251 4.06 -3.04 10.69
CA PHE A 251 5.38 -3.41 11.20
C PHE A 251 6.19 -4.25 10.20
N PHE A 252 5.50 -5.08 9.41
CA PHE A 252 6.13 -5.93 8.40
C PHE A 252 6.29 -5.21 7.06
N LEU A 253 5.86 -3.95 6.96
CA LEU A 253 6.03 -3.20 5.73
C LEU A 253 7.52 -2.86 5.57
N PRO A 254 8.07 -3.17 4.39
CA PRO A 254 9.46 -2.90 4.12
C PRO A 254 9.67 -1.39 3.88
N CYS A 255 10.01 -0.66 4.95
CA CYS A 255 10.47 0.73 4.89
C CYS A 255 11.87 0.80 5.52
N GLY A 256 12.84 1.40 4.83
CA GLY A 256 14.24 1.46 5.30
C GLY A 256 14.40 1.97 6.73
N PHE A 257 13.68 3.04 7.10
CA PHE A 257 13.69 3.56 8.49
C PHE A 257 13.12 2.57 9.51
N THR A 258 12.06 1.84 9.14
CA THR A 258 11.47 0.82 10.02
C THR A 258 12.43 -0.36 10.20
N GLN A 259 13.08 -0.80 9.13
CA GLN A 259 14.09 -1.86 9.19
C GLN A 259 15.30 -1.47 10.04
N SER A 260 15.82 -0.25 9.88
CA SER A 260 16.92 0.25 10.71
C SER A 260 16.52 0.27 12.19
N MET A 261 15.31 0.73 12.52
CA MET A 261 14.82 0.74 13.90
C MET A 261 14.53 -0.67 14.44
N GLN A 262 14.09 -1.62 13.59
CA GLN A 262 13.98 -3.03 13.95
C GLN A 262 15.33 -3.63 14.31
N VAL A 263 16.38 -3.34 13.53
CA VAL A 263 17.75 -3.75 13.86
C VAL A 263 18.20 -3.12 15.18
N VAL A 264 17.93 -1.83 15.40
CA VAL A 264 18.23 -1.17 16.69
C VAL A 264 17.48 -1.81 17.86
N ALA A 265 16.22 -2.20 17.66
CA ALA A 265 15.44 -2.92 18.67
C ALA A 265 16.01 -4.31 18.97
N ILE A 266 16.47 -5.05 17.95
CA ILE A 266 17.20 -6.31 18.13
C ILE A 266 18.49 -6.07 18.93
N SER A 267 19.29 -5.10 18.52
CA SER A 267 20.56 -4.75 19.18
C SER A 267 20.39 -4.27 20.62
N SER A 268 19.18 -3.90 21.04
CA SER A 268 18.89 -3.48 22.41
C SER A 268 18.94 -4.62 23.43
N GLY A 269 18.80 -5.88 22.98
CA GLY A 269 18.92 -7.07 23.83
C GLY A 269 17.90 -7.18 24.98
N SER A 270 16.86 -6.35 25.02
CA SER A 270 15.85 -6.39 26.08
C SER A 270 14.46 -6.10 25.55
N PHE A 271 13.45 -6.76 26.13
CA PHE A 271 12.05 -6.55 25.75
C PHE A 271 11.63 -5.09 25.93
N ILE A 272 11.95 -4.49 27.09
CA ILE A 272 11.53 -3.14 27.44
C ILE A 272 12.22 -2.12 26.52
N SER A 273 13.53 -2.27 26.28
CA SER A 273 14.27 -1.38 25.39
C SER A 273 13.75 -1.46 23.96
N GLY A 274 13.59 -2.67 23.41
CA GLY A 274 13.08 -2.87 22.06
C GLY A 274 11.65 -2.34 21.87
N MET A 275 10.80 -2.53 22.87
CA MET A 275 9.44 -1.99 22.91
C MET A 275 9.45 -0.45 22.88
N LEU A 276 10.23 0.19 23.75
CA LEU A 276 10.28 1.66 23.83
C LEU A 276 10.87 2.28 22.57
N ILE A 277 11.92 1.68 22.00
CA ILE A 277 12.54 2.12 20.74
C ILE A 277 11.51 2.15 19.61
N MET A 278 10.81 1.03 19.39
CA MET A 278 9.87 0.92 18.28
C MET A 278 8.58 1.71 18.53
N LEU A 279 8.10 1.78 19.77
CA LEU A 279 6.95 2.60 20.14
C LEU A 279 7.26 4.09 19.94
N SER A 280 8.42 4.57 20.40
CA SER A 280 8.82 5.96 20.20
C SER A 280 8.99 6.30 18.72
N PHE A 281 9.56 5.40 17.91
CA PHE A 281 9.60 5.56 16.46
C PHE A 281 8.19 5.67 15.85
N ALA A 282 7.28 4.77 16.22
CA ALA A 282 5.91 4.78 15.72
C ALA A 282 5.16 6.06 16.15
N LEU A 283 5.34 6.52 17.38
CA LEU A 283 4.82 7.80 17.87
C LEU A 283 5.41 8.99 17.12
N GLY A 284 6.70 8.97 16.79
CA GLY A 284 7.35 10.02 15.99
C GLY A 284 6.73 10.16 14.60
N THR A 285 6.27 9.05 14.02
CA THR A 285 5.58 9.09 12.71
C THR A 285 4.10 9.46 12.77
N LEU A 286 3.50 9.43 13.95
CA LEU A 286 2.06 9.58 14.13
C LEU A 286 1.54 10.97 13.74
N PRO A 287 2.21 12.11 14.06
CA PRO A 287 1.68 13.44 13.73
C PRO A 287 1.38 13.63 12.25
N VAL A 288 2.32 13.29 11.36
CA VAL A 288 2.14 13.42 9.91
C VAL A 288 1.08 12.46 9.39
N LEU A 289 1.02 11.23 9.91
CA LEU A 289 0.02 10.26 9.49
C LEU A 289 -1.39 10.59 9.98
N LEU A 290 -1.54 11.22 11.15
CA LEU A 290 -2.83 11.76 11.60
C LEU A 290 -3.26 12.95 10.75
N LEU A 291 -2.33 13.86 10.41
CA LEU A 291 -2.62 14.95 9.47
C LEU A 291 -3.08 14.42 8.11
N LEU A 292 -2.48 13.35 7.61
CA LEU A 292 -2.99 12.69 6.41
C LEU A 292 -4.35 12.03 6.63
N SER A 293 -4.54 11.30 7.74
CA SER A 293 -5.79 10.57 8.00
C SER A 293 -7.00 11.50 8.05
N PHE A 294 -6.86 12.66 8.72
CA PHE A 294 -7.95 13.63 8.88
C PHE A 294 -7.93 14.76 7.85
N GLY A 295 -6.82 14.95 7.13
CA GLY A 295 -6.68 15.95 6.07
C GLY A 295 -6.87 15.40 4.65
N SER A 296 -6.84 14.09 4.43
CA SER A 296 -6.85 13.51 3.07
C SER A 296 -8.23 13.32 2.45
N ALA A 297 -9.33 13.56 3.16
CA ALA A 297 -10.68 13.41 2.59
C ALA A 297 -10.86 14.20 1.28
N SER A 298 -10.16 15.34 1.12
CA SER A 298 -10.12 16.12 -0.13
C SER A 298 -9.01 15.69 -1.10
N PHE A 299 -7.90 15.12 -0.60
CA PHE A 299 -6.71 14.81 -1.41
C PHE A 299 -6.82 13.46 -2.15
N ALA A 300 -7.43 12.44 -1.53
CA ALA A 300 -7.55 11.10 -2.09
C ALA A 300 -8.42 11.04 -3.37
N HIS A 301 -9.30 12.03 -3.57
CA HIS A 301 -10.14 12.18 -4.77
C HIS A 301 -9.72 13.38 -5.64
N GLY A 302 -8.63 14.06 -5.27
CA GLY A 302 -8.12 15.20 -5.99
C GLY A 302 -7.37 14.81 -7.27
N LYS A 303 -7.29 15.76 -8.22
CA LYS A 303 -6.51 15.64 -9.47
C LYS A 303 -5.03 15.25 -9.28
N HIS A 304 -4.50 15.39 -8.06
CA HIS A 304 -3.11 15.11 -7.70
C HIS A 304 -2.87 13.70 -7.15
N ALA A 305 -3.91 12.94 -6.79
CA ALA A 305 -3.76 11.59 -6.25
C ALA A 305 -2.99 10.63 -7.19
N PRO A 306 -3.28 10.57 -8.51
CA PRO A 306 -2.53 9.71 -9.42
C PRO A 306 -1.03 10.06 -9.51
N LEU A 307 -0.69 11.36 -9.43
CA LEU A 307 0.70 11.82 -9.43
C LEU A 307 1.41 11.44 -8.12
N PHE A 308 0.74 11.59 -6.98
CA PHE A 308 1.24 11.19 -5.67
C PHE A 308 1.55 9.68 -5.63
N PHE A 309 0.58 8.83 -5.97
CA PHE A 309 0.77 7.37 -5.93
C PHE A 309 1.83 6.87 -6.91
N LYS A 310 1.89 7.43 -8.14
CA LYS A 310 2.96 7.08 -9.10
C LYS A 310 4.34 7.53 -8.60
N SER A 311 4.45 8.73 -8.01
CA SER A 311 5.72 9.24 -7.47
C SER A 311 6.18 8.40 -6.26
N ALA A 312 5.24 8.07 -5.37
CA ALA A 312 5.46 7.13 -4.27
C ALA A 312 5.94 5.77 -4.79
N GLY A 313 5.33 5.25 -5.86
CA GLY A 313 5.74 4.01 -6.51
C GLY A 313 7.18 4.03 -7.01
N VAL A 314 7.61 5.13 -7.66
CA VAL A 314 9.01 5.30 -8.11
C VAL A 314 9.97 5.31 -6.93
N ILE A 315 9.64 6.03 -5.85
CA ILE A 315 10.46 6.09 -4.63
C ILE A 315 10.58 4.71 -3.99
N VAL A 316 9.46 4.01 -3.80
CA VAL A 316 9.41 2.67 -3.19
C VAL A 316 10.19 1.66 -4.03
N LEU A 317 10.07 1.74 -5.36
CA LEU A 317 10.84 0.89 -6.28
C LEU A 317 12.35 1.14 -6.14
N GLY A 318 12.77 2.41 -6.14
CA GLY A 318 14.18 2.78 -5.98
C GLY A 318 14.76 2.35 -4.64
N LEU A 319 14.01 2.53 -3.55
CA LEU A 319 14.43 2.10 -2.22
C LEU A 319 14.42 0.58 -2.06
N GLY A 320 13.47 -0.11 -2.70
CA GLY A 320 13.45 -1.56 -2.78
C GLY A 320 14.67 -2.12 -3.50
N LEU A 321 15.02 -1.55 -4.65
CA LEU A 321 16.26 -1.90 -5.38
C LEU A 321 17.50 -1.62 -4.52
N PHE A 322 17.55 -0.47 -3.85
CA PHE A 322 18.65 -0.14 -2.95
C PHE A 322 18.78 -1.15 -1.79
N ALA A 323 17.68 -1.49 -1.12
CA ALA A 323 17.68 -2.47 -0.03
C ALA A 323 18.07 -3.88 -0.51
N LEU A 324 17.66 -4.27 -1.72
CA LEU A 324 18.06 -5.53 -2.34
C LEU A 324 19.57 -5.59 -2.56
N LEU A 325 20.14 -4.52 -3.13
CA LEU A 325 21.58 -4.40 -3.36
C LEU A 325 22.35 -4.43 -2.03
N ALA A 326 21.87 -3.72 -1.00
CA ALA A 326 22.48 -3.73 0.33
C ALA A 326 22.44 -5.13 0.97
N GLY A 327 21.32 -5.86 0.85
CA GLY A 327 21.20 -7.23 1.33
C GLY A 327 22.13 -8.21 0.61
N LEU A 328 22.26 -8.12 -0.71
CA LEU A 328 23.19 -8.93 -1.51
C LEU A 328 24.65 -8.63 -1.16
N ALA A 329 24.99 -7.35 -0.94
CA ALA A 329 26.31 -6.95 -0.47
C ALA A 329 26.59 -7.48 0.94
N GLY A 330 25.59 -7.44 1.84
CA GLY A 330 25.69 -8.02 3.18
C GLY A 330 25.92 -9.53 3.19
N LEU A 331 25.47 -10.25 2.17
CA LEU A 331 25.77 -11.68 1.99
C LEU A 331 27.12 -11.95 1.30
N GLY A 332 27.85 -10.91 0.89
CA GLY A 332 29.11 -11.04 0.15
C GLY A 332 28.95 -11.51 -1.30
N ILE A 333 27.72 -11.47 -1.85
CA ILE A 333 27.43 -11.88 -3.24
C ILE A 333 27.90 -10.83 -4.24
N ILE A 334 27.81 -9.55 -3.86
CA ILE A 334 28.27 -8.41 -4.67
C ILE A 334 29.13 -7.47 -3.82
N ASN A 335 29.99 -6.69 -4.46
CA ASN A 335 30.65 -5.59 -3.78
C ASN A 335 29.63 -4.50 -3.42
N PRO A 336 29.76 -3.85 -2.24
CA PRO A 336 28.90 -2.74 -1.87
C PRO A 336 29.04 -1.62 -2.91
N LEU A 337 27.96 -1.37 -3.66
CA LEU A 337 27.91 -0.30 -4.66
C LEU A 337 27.96 1.10 -4.03
N PHE A 338 27.63 1.18 -2.74
CA PHE A 338 27.70 2.38 -1.94
C PHE A 338 28.49 2.05 -0.66
N ASN A 339 29.63 2.73 -0.45
CA ASN A 339 30.32 2.72 0.85
C ASN A 339 29.45 3.51 1.83
N ILE A 340 28.69 2.81 2.67
CA ILE A 340 27.91 3.39 3.77
C ILE A 340 28.34 2.71 5.05
#